data_AF-A0A6A5BXP9-F1
#
_entry.id   AF-A0A6A5BXP9-F1
#
_cell.length_a   1.000
_cell.length_b   1.000
_cell.length_c   1.000
_cell.angle_alpha   90.00
_cell.angle_beta   90.00
_cell.angle_gamma   90.00
#
_symmetry.space_group_name_H-M   'P 1'
#
loop_
_entity.id
_entity.type
_entity.pdbx_description
1 polymer ?
#
loop_
_entity_poly.entity_id
_entity_poly.type
_entity_poly.pdbx_seq_one_letter_code
_entity_poly.pdbx_strand_id
1 'polypeptide(L)'
;MKTHFQNPQQALHHSQPHSNVHHHHHSHHGRRKNSVVFATGSNIDQMLGVRVYSYLNKKKNAEEKLLSSKKPPLEQRKSFLLQKREEYSESSEDEMDSEDDMLYDDDKEDLLYDDFSSNIWEDDATGSRFGMGEIIHSFRPCEAADYISDHYLYENDFIEDLNLCYASTFFITHQKRVFMIGNNFLEIGNEKTLIIPVEVTWDRCHDSNKLRELSCGHFHVVILTERGEILVGGSNTYGQLGIGSPSQNNIDHQHDNDHTKDEDNNDEDSQEEGDGDSENESNHQTIPPKKESPSKPVNSLKTLNFFYLELNGDVVESVVCGSFFTVFLTKLRKVYICGQIGFEDSNMLREPTRITFFDNNHLLVSKIFCGSNDIIFLTNDNQVYGFSMLEPETVTQKPTHLTHMECFLDQNPGTKVACGLGHTLFLTPDHKIFCLGSNGEGECSFPSKIESVDVITHNTLIDSVLEKNEFVTSVACGSAMSIFTTNMGSLIVCGDNSEGQLGIGPQPKSVFTATKVRDRTTPSLPHHIKVIPGYHNTFTLHLPDTM
;
A
#
# COMPACT_ATOMS: atom_id res chain seq x y z
N MET A 1 71.13 -14.35 21.72
CA MET A 1 71.92 -13.56 20.76
C MET A 1 71.11 -12.33 20.38
N LYS A 2 71.64 -11.14 20.69
CA LYS A 2 71.14 -9.83 20.23
C LYS A 2 71.66 -9.56 18.81
N THR A 3 70.85 -8.92 17.96
CA THR A 3 71.24 -7.96 16.90
C THR A 3 69.96 -7.38 16.29
N HIS A 4 69.61 -6.11 16.55
CA HIS A 4 69.90 -4.90 15.75
C HIS A 4 69.17 -4.87 14.39
N PHE A 5 68.11 -4.06 14.25
CA PHE A 5 68.06 -2.67 13.74
C PHE A 5 68.32 -2.55 12.23
N GLN A 6 67.29 -2.16 11.44
CA GLN A 6 67.23 -0.87 10.74
C GLN A 6 66.04 -0.77 9.78
N ASN A 7 65.29 0.32 9.94
CA ASN A 7 64.40 0.91 8.95
C ASN A 7 65.25 1.88 8.09
N PRO A 8 64.86 2.17 6.84
CA PRO A 8 64.83 3.58 6.45
C PRO A 8 63.59 3.99 5.64
N GLN A 9 63.26 5.27 5.82
CA GLN A 9 62.16 6.02 5.25
C GLN A 9 62.39 6.46 3.79
N GLN A 10 61.26 6.66 3.10
CA GLN A 10 60.94 7.73 2.14
C GLN A 10 61.66 7.84 0.78
N ALA A 11 60.86 7.79 -0.29
CA ALA A 11 60.93 8.76 -1.39
C ALA A 11 59.55 8.93 -2.05
N LEU A 12 59.01 10.15 -1.93
CA LEU A 12 57.86 10.67 -2.65
C LEU A 12 58.21 10.87 -4.14
N HIS A 13 57.28 10.57 -5.04
CA HIS A 13 57.20 11.27 -6.32
C HIS A 13 55.74 11.54 -6.70
N HIS A 14 55.47 12.83 -6.87
CA HIS A 14 54.24 13.43 -7.36
C HIS A 14 53.91 13.02 -8.80
N SER A 15 52.64 12.69 -9.06
CA SER A 15 51.95 13.11 -10.28
C SER A 15 50.42 13.07 -10.09
N GLN A 16 49.82 14.25 -10.17
CA GLN A 16 48.42 14.51 -10.55
C GLN A 16 48.48 15.66 -11.58
N PRO A 17 47.43 15.96 -12.38
CA PRO A 17 46.06 15.42 -12.38
C PRO A 17 45.51 15.07 -13.79
N HIS A 18 44.38 14.35 -13.86
CA HIS A 18 43.33 14.69 -14.82
C HIS A 18 41.97 14.55 -14.17
N SER A 19 41.24 15.65 -14.22
CA SER A 19 39.92 15.94 -13.67
C SER A 19 38.81 15.16 -14.37
N ASN A 20 38.02 14.41 -13.61
CA ASN A 20 36.63 14.14 -13.95
C ASN A 20 35.74 14.62 -12.80
N VAL A 21 34.82 15.51 -13.16
CA VAL A 21 33.92 16.23 -12.29
C VAL A 21 32.89 15.25 -11.73
N HIS A 22 33.05 14.84 -10.47
CA HIS A 22 31.97 14.25 -9.69
C HIS A 22 31.12 15.37 -9.11
N HIS A 23 29.83 15.38 -9.44
CA HIS A 23 28.83 16.16 -8.73
C HIS A 23 28.84 15.77 -7.24
N HIS A 24 29.28 16.69 -6.40
CA HIS A 24 29.11 16.61 -4.96
C HIS A 24 27.62 16.72 -4.63
N HIS A 25 26.99 15.59 -4.29
CA HIS A 25 25.84 15.63 -3.39
C HIS A 25 26.37 15.98 -2.00
N HIS A 26 25.99 17.16 -1.53
CA HIS A 26 26.22 17.59 -0.14
C HIS A 26 25.59 16.57 0.81
N SER A 27 26.43 15.81 1.52
CA SER A 27 26.02 15.04 2.68
C SER A 27 25.73 16.00 3.84
N HIS A 28 24.46 16.36 4.03
CA HIS A 28 24.01 16.91 5.31
C HIS A 28 23.93 15.76 6.32
N HIS A 29 24.91 15.69 7.21
CA HIS A 29 24.76 15.03 8.51
C HIS A 29 23.78 15.85 9.38
N GLY A 30 22.49 15.76 9.06
CA GLY A 30 21.40 16.00 9.99
C GLY A 30 20.82 14.65 10.38
N ARG A 31 20.50 14.43 11.67
CA ARG A 31 19.71 13.27 12.12
C ARG A 31 18.50 13.12 11.18
N ARG A 32 18.30 11.94 10.59
CA ARG A 32 17.12 11.64 9.76
C ARG A 32 15.89 11.89 10.63
N LYS A 33 15.18 13.00 10.37
CA LYS A 33 13.90 13.32 11.02
C LYS A 33 12.73 12.57 10.40
N ASN A 34 12.95 11.94 9.25
CA ASN A 34 11.91 11.33 8.44
C ASN A 34 12.03 9.81 8.49
N SER A 35 10.89 9.14 8.42
CA SER A 35 10.83 7.68 8.26
C SER A 35 11.47 7.26 6.94
N VAL A 36 12.05 6.06 6.91
CA VAL A 36 12.64 5.48 5.70
C VAL A 36 11.91 4.18 5.39
N VAL A 37 11.54 3.99 4.12
CA VAL A 37 10.86 2.77 3.68
C VAL A 37 11.76 2.01 2.70
N PHE A 38 11.89 0.71 2.89
CA PHE A 38 12.50 -0.20 1.91
C PHE A 38 11.51 -1.26 1.46
N ALA A 39 11.65 -1.73 0.23
CA ALA A 39 10.81 -2.77 -0.34
C ALA A 39 11.65 -3.83 -1.09
N THR A 40 11.20 -5.08 -1.08
CA THR A 40 11.74 -6.21 -1.86
C THR A 40 10.60 -7.13 -2.29
N GLY A 41 10.77 -7.86 -3.37
CA GLY A 41 9.73 -8.71 -3.96
C GLY A 41 9.41 -8.39 -5.41
N SER A 42 8.42 -9.09 -5.93
CA SER A 42 7.77 -8.76 -7.19
C SER A 42 6.57 -7.84 -6.94
N ASN A 43 5.95 -7.38 -8.02
CA ASN A 43 4.85 -6.43 -8.01
C ASN A 43 5.14 -5.04 -7.43
N ILE A 44 6.35 -4.77 -6.93
CA ILE A 44 6.74 -3.44 -6.43
C ILE A 44 6.64 -2.38 -7.52
N ASP A 45 6.93 -2.76 -8.76
CA ASP A 45 6.79 -1.87 -9.91
C ASP A 45 5.33 -1.54 -10.22
N GLN A 46 4.37 -2.43 -9.97
CA GLN A 46 2.93 -2.12 -10.09
C GLN A 46 2.43 -1.30 -8.89
N MET A 47 2.99 -1.55 -7.71
CA MET A 47 2.79 -0.72 -6.52
C MET A 47 3.54 0.63 -6.63
N LEU A 48 4.33 0.82 -7.70
CA LEU A 48 5.06 2.02 -8.13
C LEU A 48 5.95 2.69 -7.09
N GLY A 49 6.26 1.98 -5.99
CA GLY A 49 6.99 2.53 -4.85
C GLY A 49 8.43 2.93 -5.13
N VAL A 50 9.03 2.53 -6.25
CA VAL A 50 10.49 2.62 -6.51
C VAL A 50 10.87 3.28 -7.85
N ARG A 51 9.91 3.86 -8.59
CA ARG A 51 10.17 4.46 -9.92
C ARG A 51 9.70 5.90 -10.08
N VAL A 52 9.33 6.56 -8.98
CA VAL A 52 8.78 7.92 -8.98
C VAL A 52 9.75 8.91 -9.65
N TYR A 53 11.02 8.93 -9.25
CA TYR A 53 11.99 9.87 -9.79
C TYR A 53 12.42 9.52 -11.21
N SER A 54 12.50 8.23 -11.53
CA SER A 54 12.73 7.76 -12.89
C SER A 54 11.63 8.24 -13.85
N TYR A 55 10.36 8.19 -13.42
CA TYR A 55 9.24 8.73 -14.17
C TYR A 55 9.32 10.25 -14.31
N LEU A 56 9.55 10.98 -13.22
CA LEU A 56 9.65 12.44 -13.24
C LEU A 56 10.75 12.94 -14.18
N ASN A 57 11.92 12.29 -14.19
CA ASN A 57 13.02 12.62 -15.10
C ASN A 57 12.65 12.37 -16.57
N LYS A 58 11.99 11.24 -16.88
CA LYS A 58 11.51 10.96 -18.24
C LYS A 58 10.47 11.99 -18.70
N LYS A 59 9.52 12.34 -17.82
CA LYS A 59 8.49 13.36 -18.08
C LYS A 59 9.12 14.73 -18.38
N LYS A 60 10.04 15.18 -17.53
CA LYS A 60 10.78 16.44 -17.74
C LYS A 60 11.51 16.47 -19.08
N ASN A 61 12.23 15.39 -19.42
CA ASN A 61 12.94 15.28 -20.69
C ASN A 61 11.99 15.30 -21.90
N ALA A 62 10.79 14.71 -21.78
CA ALA A 62 9.77 14.74 -22.83
C ALA A 62 9.18 16.15 -23.00
N GLU A 63 8.90 16.85 -21.91
CA GLU A 63 8.41 18.24 -21.92
C GLU A 63 9.44 19.20 -22.53
N GLU A 64 10.73 19.06 -22.18
CA GLU A 64 11.82 19.85 -22.76
C GLU A 64 11.96 19.59 -24.28
N LYS A 65 11.83 18.33 -24.73
CA LYS A 65 11.80 17.97 -26.15
C LYS A 65 10.60 18.60 -26.87
N LEU A 66 9.41 18.57 -26.27
CA LEU A 66 8.20 19.18 -26.83
C LEU A 66 8.33 20.72 -26.93
N LEU A 67 8.94 21.35 -25.93
CA LEU A 67 9.19 22.79 -25.94
C LEU A 67 10.19 23.18 -27.03
N SER A 68 11.21 22.36 -27.28
CA SER A 68 12.20 22.54 -28.35
C SER A 68 11.66 22.24 -29.76
N SER A 69 10.57 21.48 -29.89
CA SER A 69 9.99 21.04 -31.17
C SER A 69 8.81 21.89 -31.67
N LYS A 70 8.38 22.91 -30.90
CA LYS A 70 7.37 23.88 -31.35
C LYS A 70 7.90 24.63 -32.57
N LYS A 71 7.49 24.20 -33.78
CA LYS A 71 7.73 24.89 -35.04
C LYS A 71 7.23 26.35 -34.94
N PRO A 72 7.89 27.29 -35.62
CA PRO A 72 7.56 28.72 -35.51
C PRO A 72 6.10 29.02 -35.86
N PRO A 73 5.54 30.14 -35.35
CA PRO A 73 4.14 30.52 -35.53
C PRO A 73 3.67 30.46 -36.99
N LEU A 74 2.38 30.18 -37.20
CA LEU A 74 1.76 30.00 -38.52
C LEU A 74 2.08 31.14 -39.51
N GLU A 75 2.30 32.35 -39.00
CA GLU A 75 2.76 33.55 -39.73
C GLU A 75 4.11 33.33 -40.45
N GLN A 76 5.11 32.73 -39.79
CA GLN A 76 6.42 32.44 -40.39
C GLN A 76 6.37 31.27 -41.39
N ARG A 77 5.38 30.37 -41.25
CA ARG A 77 5.11 29.31 -42.24
C ARG A 77 4.39 29.85 -43.47
N LYS A 78 3.53 30.85 -43.33
CA LYS A 78 2.89 31.54 -44.46
C LYS A 78 3.92 32.32 -45.30
N SER A 79 4.88 33.00 -44.68
CA SER A 79 5.96 33.68 -45.42
C SER A 79 6.87 32.69 -46.16
N PHE A 80 7.14 31.52 -45.57
CA PHE A 80 7.96 30.47 -46.21
C PHE A 80 7.22 29.74 -47.35
N LEU A 81 5.89 29.58 -47.24
CA LEU A 81 5.05 29.00 -48.29
C LEU A 81 4.76 29.98 -49.44
N LEU A 82 4.68 31.30 -49.17
CA LEU A 82 4.60 32.33 -50.22
C LEU A 82 5.91 32.43 -51.02
N GLN A 83 7.07 32.30 -50.38
CA GLN A 83 8.36 32.21 -51.08
C GLN A 83 8.47 30.94 -51.95
N LYS A 84 7.95 29.80 -51.47
CA LYS A 84 7.96 28.54 -52.25
C LYS A 84 6.91 28.47 -53.36
N ARG A 85 5.89 29.33 -53.36
CA ARG A 85 4.84 29.37 -54.39
C ARG A 85 5.26 30.15 -55.65
N GLU A 86 6.37 30.90 -55.59
CA GLU A 86 6.99 31.52 -56.77
C GLU A 86 8.05 30.63 -57.44
N GLU A 87 8.40 29.47 -56.87
CA GLU A 87 9.47 28.59 -57.38
C GLU A 87 8.99 27.27 -58.03
N TYR A 88 7.68 26.99 -58.07
CA TYR A 88 7.16 25.79 -58.74
C TYR A 88 5.89 26.09 -59.53
N SER A 89 6.06 26.66 -60.72
CA SER A 89 5.24 26.31 -61.88
C SER A 89 5.91 25.13 -62.60
N GLU A 90 5.08 24.18 -63.03
CA GLU A 90 5.34 23.06 -63.94
C GLU A 90 5.52 21.66 -63.32
N SER A 91 4.61 20.78 -63.76
CA SER A 91 4.63 19.30 -63.78
C SER A 91 4.53 18.56 -62.43
N SER A 92 3.81 17.45 -62.28
CA SER A 92 2.83 16.72 -63.08
C SER A 92 2.17 15.70 -62.13
N GLU A 93 0.95 15.30 -62.45
CA GLU A 93 0.10 14.32 -61.75
C GLU A 93 0.72 12.91 -61.75
N ASP A 94 0.44 12.08 -60.72
CA ASP A 94 -0.10 10.70 -60.84
C ASP A 94 -0.01 9.84 -59.55
N GLU A 95 -1.19 9.35 -59.12
CA GLU A 95 -1.63 8.04 -58.55
C GLU A 95 -0.97 7.44 -57.27
N MET A 96 -1.69 7.11 -56.16
CA MET A 96 -2.60 5.95 -55.86
C MET A 96 -1.93 4.58 -56.14
N ASP A 97 -1.92 3.51 -55.33
CA ASP A 97 -2.75 2.95 -54.25
C ASP A 97 -1.96 1.82 -53.52
N SER A 98 -2.42 1.36 -52.36
CA SER A 98 -2.81 -0.05 -52.06
C SER A 98 -2.58 -0.50 -50.61
N GLU A 99 -3.69 -0.80 -49.93
CA GLU A 99 -3.85 -1.60 -48.70
C GLU A 99 -3.72 -3.11 -48.99
N ASP A 100 -3.47 -3.93 -47.97
CA ASP A 100 -3.85 -5.36 -47.96
C ASP A 100 -4.06 -5.89 -46.51
N ASP A 101 -5.26 -6.45 -46.30
CA ASP A 101 -5.78 -7.20 -45.16
C ASP A 101 -5.30 -8.67 -45.15
N MET A 102 -5.26 -9.35 -43.99
CA MET A 102 -5.53 -10.81 -43.87
C MET A 102 -5.85 -11.30 -42.43
N LEU A 103 -7.15 -11.55 -42.20
CA LEU A 103 -7.86 -12.76 -41.69
C LEU A 103 -7.36 -13.65 -40.53
N TYR A 104 -8.38 -14.06 -39.75
CA TYR A 104 -8.51 -14.89 -38.54
C TYR A 104 -8.11 -16.37 -38.63
N ASP A 105 -7.83 -16.99 -37.47
CA ASP A 105 -8.30 -18.35 -37.14
C ASP A 105 -8.45 -18.57 -35.62
N ASP A 106 -9.49 -19.35 -35.27
CA ASP A 106 -10.13 -19.59 -33.96
C ASP A 106 -9.54 -20.76 -33.15
N ASP A 107 -9.93 -20.80 -31.87
CA ASP A 107 -10.07 -21.94 -30.94
C ASP A 107 -8.84 -22.60 -30.28
N LYS A 108 -8.59 -22.21 -29.01
CA LYS A 108 -8.33 -23.14 -27.88
C LYS A 108 -8.83 -22.55 -26.55
N GLU A 109 -9.99 -23.03 -26.10
CA GLU A 109 -10.39 -22.98 -24.69
C GLU A 109 -9.51 -23.93 -23.87
N ASP A 110 -8.76 -23.39 -22.91
CA ASP A 110 -8.25 -24.12 -21.73
C ASP A 110 -7.90 -23.12 -20.60
N LEU A 111 -8.73 -23.10 -19.56
CA LEU A 111 -8.44 -22.75 -18.15
C LEU A 111 -7.85 -21.35 -17.83
N LEU A 112 -8.76 -20.38 -17.68
CA LEU A 112 -8.55 -19.03 -17.13
C LEU A 112 -8.27 -19.05 -15.63
N TYR A 113 -7.05 -18.70 -15.20
CA TYR A 113 -6.77 -17.91 -13.96
C TYR A 113 -5.32 -17.35 -13.89
N ASP A 114 -4.65 -17.13 -15.03
CA ASP A 114 -3.29 -16.52 -15.08
C ASP A 114 -3.19 -15.22 -15.90
N ASP A 115 -4.30 -14.70 -16.46
CA ASP A 115 -4.22 -13.68 -17.54
C ASP A 115 -4.63 -12.25 -17.17
N PHE A 116 -4.72 -11.90 -15.88
CA PHE A 116 -4.96 -10.49 -15.47
C PHE A 116 -3.68 -9.63 -15.40
N SER A 117 -2.49 -10.21 -15.63
CA SER A 117 -1.20 -9.48 -15.59
C SER A 117 -0.63 -9.09 -16.96
N SER A 118 -1.14 -9.67 -18.05
CA SER A 118 -0.55 -9.60 -19.40
C SER A 118 -1.19 -8.52 -20.30
N ASN A 119 -2.47 -8.19 -20.10
CA ASN A 119 -3.25 -7.41 -21.08
C ASN A 119 -3.51 -5.93 -20.71
N ILE A 120 -2.79 -5.35 -19.74
CA ILE A 120 -2.94 -3.92 -19.34
C ILE A 120 -1.73 -3.07 -19.78
N TRP A 121 -1.02 -3.47 -20.84
CA TRP A 121 0.13 -2.72 -21.36
C TRP A 121 0.04 -2.40 -22.85
N GLU A 122 -1.07 -2.73 -23.51
CA GLU A 122 -1.39 -2.28 -24.87
C GLU A 122 -2.38 -1.11 -24.78
N ASP A 123 -1.84 0.09 -24.65
CA ASP A 123 -2.18 1.25 -25.49
C ASP A 123 -1.65 2.53 -24.83
N ASP A 124 -0.51 2.99 -25.35
CA ASP A 124 -0.18 4.40 -25.40
C ASP A 124 0.73 4.62 -26.60
N ALA A 125 0.40 5.60 -27.44
CA ALA A 125 0.95 5.89 -28.77
C ALA A 125 2.44 6.30 -28.82
N THR A 126 3.26 5.81 -27.89
CA THR A 126 4.72 6.03 -27.82
C THR A 126 5.56 4.75 -27.77
N GLY A 127 4.95 3.56 -27.82
CA GLY A 127 5.65 2.32 -28.15
C GLY A 127 6.75 1.89 -27.17
N SER A 128 6.80 2.39 -25.94
CA SER A 128 7.67 1.82 -24.90
C SER A 128 6.88 0.81 -24.07
N ARG A 129 7.09 -0.48 -24.34
CA ARG A 129 6.68 -1.57 -23.45
C ARG A 129 7.24 -1.29 -22.05
N PHE A 130 6.40 -0.98 -21.08
CA PHE A 130 6.76 -1.16 -19.68
C PHE A 130 6.73 -2.67 -19.44
N GLY A 131 7.84 -3.36 -19.68
CA GLY A 131 7.93 -4.80 -19.44
C GLY A 131 7.55 -5.15 -18.00
N MET A 132 7.06 -6.38 -17.79
CA MET A 132 6.95 -7.02 -16.47
C MET A 132 8.11 -6.55 -15.59
N GLY A 133 7.79 -5.90 -14.48
CA GLY A 133 8.78 -5.29 -13.60
C GLY A 133 9.88 -6.27 -13.20
N GLU A 134 11.12 -5.80 -13.08
CA GLU A 134 12.21 -6.67 -12.62
C GLU A 134 11.96 -7.05 -11.16
N ILE A 135 12.07 -8.35 -10.85
CA ILE A 135 11.96 -8.84 -9.48
C ILE A 135 13.09 -8.23 -8.64
N ILE A 136 12.73 -7.59 -7.53
CA ILE A 136 13.69 -6.99 -6.60
C ILE A 136 14.02 -8.03 -5.53
N HIS A 137 15.21 -8.61 -5.58
CA HIS A 137 15.61 -9.67 -4.63
C HIS A 137 16.30 -9.16 -3.35
N SER A 138 16.42 -7.85 -3.18
CA SER A 138 17.11 -7.21 -2.06
C SER A 138 16.40 -5.92 -1.70
N PHE A 139 16.26 -5.61 -0.42
CA PHE A 139 15.61 -4.38 0.03
C PHE A 139 16.19 -3.13 -0.64
N ARG A 140 15.34 -2.39 -1.37
CA ARG A 140 15.67 -1.12 -2.03
C ARG A 140 14.87 0.02 -1.40
N PRO A 141 15.42 1.25 -1.33
CA PRO A 141 14.67 2.43 -0.90
C PRO A 141 13.40 2.62 -1.72
N CYS A 142 12.31 2.96 -1.04
CA CYS A 142 11.04 3.30 -1.65
C CYS A 142 11.00 4.79 -2.00
N GLU A 143 11.25 5.10 -3.28
CA GLU A 143 11.19 6.48 -3.82
C GLU A 143 9.86 7.19 -3.54
N ALA A 144 8.75 6.45 -3.43
CA ALA A 144 7.44 7.03 -3.08
C ALA A 144 7.41 7.59 -1.66
N ALA A 145 8.01 6.90 -0.69
CA ALA A 145 8.12 7.37 0.68
C ALA A 145 9.01 8.61 0.78
N ASP A 146 10.13 8.61 0.03
CA ASP A 146 11.03 9.77 -0.07
C ASP A 146 10.31 10.95 -0.70
N TYR A 147 9.59 10.74 -1.81
CA TYR A 147 8.80 11.77 -2.47
C TYR A 147 7.76 12.39 -1.52
N ILE A 148 7.01 11.56 -0.77
CA ILE A 148 6.03 12.05 0.21
C ILE A 148 6.73 12.90 1.27
N SER A 149 7.82 12.40 1.82
CA SER A 149 8.59 13.07 2.86
C SER A 149 9.14 14.41 2.40
N ASP A 150 9.60 14.51 1.16
CA ASP A 150 10.24 15.71 0.62
C ASP A 150 9.23 16.78 0.16
N HIS A 151 8.03 16.38 -0.29
CA HIS A 151 7.08 17.29 -0.95
C HIS A 151 5.85 17.62 -0.08
N TYR A 152 5.42 16.70 0.78
CA TYR A 152 4.16 16.83 1.51
C TYR A 152 4.31 16.96 3.03
N LEU A 153 5.42 16.48 3.60
CA LEU A 153 5.60 16.46 5.06
C LEU A 153 6.43 17.66 5.51
N TYR A 154 5.96 18.33 6.55
CA TYR A 154 6.62 19.47 7.18
C TYR A 154 6.53 19.31 8.70
N GLU A 155 7.52 19.88 9.42
CA GLU A 155 7.58 20.01 10.89
C GLU A 155 6.84 18.94 11.73
N ASN A 156 7.61 17.96 12.24
CA ASN A 156 7.14 16.87 13.13
C ASN A 156 6.11 15.88 12.52
N ASP A 157 5.85 15.95 11.21
CA ASP A 157 5.13 14.89 10.49
C ASP A 157 6.09 13.88 9.86
N PHE A 158 5.69 12.61 9.82
CA PHE A 158 6.46 11.51 9.26
C PHE A 158 5.52 10.36 8.86
N ILE A 159 5.95 9.46 7.98
CA ILE A 159 5.17 8.26 7.64
C ILE A 159 5.22 7.32 8.85
N GLU A 160 4.08 7.11 9.51
CA GLU A 160 4.00 6.26 10.69
C GLU A 160 3.51 4.85 10.39
N ASP A 161 2.85 4.63 9.24
CA ASP A 161 2.33 3.33 8.85
C ASP A 161 2.17 3.13 7.34
N LEU A 162 2.06 1.87 6.93
CA LEU A 162 1.84 1.44 5.55
C LEU A 162 0.76 0.35 5.52
N ASN A 163 -0.09 0.36 4.50
CA ASN A 163 -0.99 -0.74 4.20
C ASN A 163 -0.91 -1.12 2.72
N LEU A 164 -0.89 -2.42 2.45
CA LEU A 164 -0.66 -2.96 1.12
C LEU A 164 -1.93 -3.62 0.59
N CYS A 165 -2.39 -3.16 -0.56
CA CYS A 165 -3.30 -3.92 -1.42
C CYS A 165 -2.48 -4.75 -2.41
N TYR A 166 -3.15 -5.49 -3.30
CA TYR A 166 -2.46 -6.33 -4.29
C TYR A 166 -1.51 -5.52 -5.19
N ALA A 167 -1.95 -4.35 -5.67
CA ALA A 167 -1.17 -3.50 -6.58
C ALA A 167 -1.15 -2.01 -6.20
N SER A 168 -1.60 -1.67 -4.99
CA SER A 168 -1.61 -0.31 -4.46
C SER A 168 -1.01 -0.26 -3.06
N THR A 169 -0.34 0.84 -2.74
CA THR A 169 0.24 1.08 -1.40
C THR A 169 -0.38 2.34 -0.80
N PHE A 170 -0.84 2.22 0.45
CA PHE A 170 -1.25 3.35 1.27
C PHE A 170 -0.14 3.74 2.25
N PHE A 171 0.20 5.02 2.28
CA PHE A 171 1.11 5.62 3.26
C PHE A 171 0.30 6.46 4.23
N ILE A 172 0.48 6.21 5.52
CA ILE A 172 -0.20 6.91 6.60
C ILE A 172 0.82 7.73 7.36
N THR A 173 0.54 9.02 7.48
CA THR A 173 1.39 9.98 8.20
C THR A 173 1.00 10.08 9.67
N HIS A 174 1.91 10.60 10.50
CA HIS A 174 1.67 10.85 11.92
C HIS A 174 0.50 11.80 12.16
N GLN A 175 0.28 12.75 11.24
CA GLN A 175 -0.89 13.62 11.23
C GLN A 175 -2.17 12.97 10.68
N LYS A 176 -2.17 11.65 10.43
CA LYS A 176 -3.30 10.85 9.93
C LYS A 176 -3.77 11.22 8.52
N ARG A 177 -2.88 11.83 7.72
CA ARG A 177 -3.07 11.97 6.26
C ARG A 177 -2.75 10.66 5.57
N VAL A 178 -3.50 10.36 4.51
CA VAL A 178 -3.41 9.11 3.75
C VAL A 178 -3.00 9.43 2.33
N PHE A 179 -1.93 8.78 1.85
CA PHE A 179 -1.48 8.87 0.47
C PHE A 179 -1.58 7.51 -0.19
N MET A 180 -1.84 7.50 -1.49
CA MET A 180 -1.98 6.29 -2.30
C MET A 180 -1.08 6.38 -3.53
N ILE A 181 -0.51 5.25 -3.93
CA ILE A 181 0.27 5.07 -5.15
C ILE A 181 0.07 3.63 -5.67
N GLY A 182 0.30 3.40 -6.96
CA GLY A 182 0.22 2.08 -7.59
C GLY A 182 -0.92 1.97 -8.61
N ASN A 183 -1.16 0.76 -9.09
CA ASN A 183 -2.31 0.47 -9.95
C ASN A 183 -3.60 0.57 -9.14
N ASN A 184 -4.48 1.48 -9.56
CA ASN A 184 -5.71 1.81 -8.87
C ASN A 184 -6.85 0.85 -9.24
N PHE A 185 -6.63 -0.45 -9.00
CA PHE A 185 -7.71 -1.45 -9.07
C PHE A 185 -8.79 -1.25 -8.00
N LEU A 186 -8.57 -0.30 -7.08
CA LEU A 186 -9.54 0.13 -6.09
C LEU A 186 -10.54 1.15 -6.65
N GLU A 187 -10.29 1.68 -7.85
CA GLU A 187 -11.10 2.74 -8.45
C GLU A 187 -11.27 3.97 -7.52
N ILE A 188 -10.28 4.22 -6.66
CA ILE A 188 -10.29 5.37 -5.74
C ILE A 188 -9.85 6.61 -6.52
N GLY A 189 -10.76 7.54 -6.75
CA GLY A 189 -10.52 8.62 -7.70
C GLY A 189 -10.65 8.17 -9.15
N ASN A 190 -10.19 9.01 -10.09
CA ASN A 190 -10.43 8.81 -11.52
C ASN A 190 -9.23 8.21 -12.28
N GLU A 191 -8.04 8.22 -11.67
CA GLU A 191 -6.80 7.79 -12.33
C GLU A 191 -6.65 6.27 -12.23
N LYS A 192 -6.43 5.59 -13.37
CA LYS A 192 -6.25 4.12 -13.39
C LYS A 192 -4.95 3.67 -12.73
N THR A 193 -3.90 4.50 -12.80
CA THR A 193 -2.58 4.19 -12.24
C THR A 193 -1.98 5.46 -11.66
N LEU A 194 -1.58 5.40 -10.39
CA LEU A 194 -0.96 6.49 -9.66
C LEU A 194 0.56 6.28 -9.64
N ILE A 195 1.29 6.99 -10.50
CA ILE A 195 2.76 6.91 -10.58
C ILE A 195 3.44 7.82 -9.56
N ILE A 196 2.77 8.90 -9.17
CA ILE A 196 3.22 9.82 -8.12
C ILE A 196 2.24 9.66 -6.95
N PRO A 197 2.71 9.63 -5.68
CA PRO A 197 1.82 9.58 -4.53
C PRO A 197 0.80 10.72 -4.54
N VAL A 198 -0.48 10.35 -4.43
CA VAL A 198 -1.62 11.27 -4.32
C VAL A 198 -2.19 11.19 -2.92
N GLU A 199 -2.47 12.35 -2.32
CA GLU A 199 -3.19 12.40 -1.05
C GLU A 199 -4.66 12.02 -1.29
N VAL A 200 -5.12 10.97 -0.59
CA VAL A 200 -6.50 10.47 -0.60
C VAL A 200 -7.17 10.64 0.76
N THR A 201 -6.60 11.48 1.63
CA THR A 201 -7.25 11.96 2.85
C THR A 201 -8.61 12.57 2.48
N TRP A 202 -9.70 12.03 2.99
CA TRP A 202 -11.05 12.51 2.69
C TRP A 202 -11.35 13.81 3.43
N ASP A 203 -12.24 14.63 2.87
CA ASP A 203 -12.64 15.95 3.37
C ASP A 203 -13.11 15.98 4.83
N ARG A 204 -13.74 14.91 5.30
CA ARG A 204 -14.19 14.77 6.69
C ARG A 204 -13.10 14.26 7.65
N CYS A 205 -11.88 13.99 7.19
CA CYS A 205 -10.72 13.71 8.04
C CYS A 205 -10.13 15.04 8.55
N HIS A 206 -10.55 15.46 9.74
CA HIS A 206 -10.09 16.68 10.40
C HIS A 206 -9.94 16.43 11.91
N ASP A 207 -9.57 17.46 12.68
CA ASP A 207 -9.11 17.32 14.07
C ASP A 207 -10.01 16.57 15.05
N SER A 208 -11.29 16.40 14.73
CA SER A 208 -12.26 15.71 15.58
C SER A 208 -12.75 14.36 15.03
N ASN A 209 -12.18 13.90 13.92
CA ASN A 209 -12.55 12.66 13.26
C ASN A 209 -11.43 12.14 12.34
N LYS A 210 -10.27 11.82 12.91
CA LYS A 210 -9.13 11.35 12.11
C LYS A 210 -9.26 9.88 11.74
N LEU A 211 -8.35 9.42 10.88
CA LEU A 211 -8.11 8.00 10.68
C LEU A 211 -7.71 7.34 12.00
N ARG A 212 -8.46 6.31 12.40
CA ARG A 212 -8.10 5.45 13.53
C ARG A 212 -7.42 4.16 13.06
N GLU A 213 -7.99 3.52 12.05
CA GLU A 213 -7.50 2.24 11.51
C GLU A 213 -7.83 2.16 10.02
N LEU A 214 -6.89 1.64 9.23
CA LEU A 214 -7.05 1.36 7.81
C LEU A 214 -6.64 -0.09 7.60
N SER A 215 -7.53 -0.87 7.00
CA SER A 215 -7.29 -2.27 6.69
C SER A 215 -7.48 -2.50 5.19
N CYS A 216 -6.56 -3.24 4.58
CA CYS A 216 -6.54 -3.52 3.14
C CYS A 216 -6.74 -5.01 2.88
N GLY A 217 -7.65 -5.34 1.96
CA GLY A 217 -7.60 -6.61 1.26
C GLY A 217 -6.87 -6.48 -0.08
N HIS A 218 -7.02 -7.47 -0.95
CA HIS A 218 -6.35 -7.44 -2.26
C HIS A 218 -6.85 -6.27 -3.13
N PHE A 219 -8.16 -6.07 -3.18
CA PHE A 219 -8.83 -5.09 -4.05
C PHE A 219 -9.85 -4.23 -3.31
N HIS A 220 -9.74 -4.12 -1.99
CA HIS A 220 -10.59 -3.23 -1.20
C HIS A 220 -9.84 -2.65 0.00
N VAL A 221 -10.35 -1.55 0.51
CA VAL A 221 -9.87 -0.89 1.71
C VAL A 221 -11.05 -0.51 2.59
N VAL A 222 -10.85 -0.65 3.90
CA VAL A 222 -11.78 -0.21 4.91
C VAL A 222 -11.08 0.73 5.87
N ILE A 223 -11.66 1.91 6.03
CA ILE A 223 -11.19 2.98 6.90
C ILE A 223 -12.17 3.09 8.07
N LEU A 224 -11.62 3.06 9.26
CA LEU A 224 -12.35 3.25 10.51
C LEU A 224 -11.88 4.55 11.14
N THR A 225 -12.82 5.44 11.44
CA THR A 225 -12.51 6.76 11.98
C THR A 225 -12.51 6.77 13.51
N GLU A 226 -12.00 7.85 14.11
CA GLU A 226 -12.05 8.07 15.57
C GLU A 226 -13.47 8.20 16.11
N ARG A 227 -14.43 8.66 15.29
CA ARG A 227 -15.86 8.69 15.65
C ARG A 227 -16.56 7.35 15.47
N GLY A 228 -15.87 6.35 14.93
CA GLY A 228 -16.43 5.02 14.65
C GLY A 228 -17.23 4.93 13.36
N GLU A 229 -17.05 5.89 12.44
CA GLU A 229 -17.58 5.78 11.08
C GLU A 229 -16.76 4.77 10.29
N ILE A 230 -17.41 4.08 9.34
CA ILE A 230 -16.79 3.08 8.48
C ILE A 230 -16.89 3.59 7.04
N LEU A 231 -15.74 3.78 6.41
CA LEU A 231 -15.63 4.11 5.00
C LEU A 231 -15.07 2.90 4.26
N VAL A 232 -15.69 2.53 3.16
CA VAL A 232 -15.28 1.40 2.32
C VAL A 232 -15.03 1.89 0.89
N GLY A 233 -14.01 1.34 0.24
CA GLY A 233 -13.67 1.65 -1.15
C GLY A 233 -12.99 0.46 -1.83
N GLY A 234 -13.04 0.40 -3.15
CA GLY A 234 -12.51 -0.72 -3.91
C GLY A 234 -13.57 -1.55 -4.65
N SER A 235 -13.15 -2.73 -5.08
CA SER A 235 -14.03 -3.73 -5.68
C SER A 235 -15.04 -4.24 -4.65
N ASN A 236 -16.30 -4.40 -5.09
CA ASN A 236 -17.34 -5.11 -4.35
C ASN A 236 -17.81 -6.39 -5.08
N THR A 237 -17.01 -6.93 -6.01
CA THR A 237 -17.34 -8.13 -6.79
C THR A 237 -17.80 -9.28 -5.89
N TYR A 238 -17.10 -9.48 -4.78
CA TYR A 238 -17.32 -10.53 -3.78
C TYR A 238 -18.20 -10.12 -2.60
N GLY A 239 -18.69 -8.87 -2.55
CA GLY A 239 -19.42 -8.35 -1.39
C GLY A 239 -18.51 -7.86 -0.26
N GLN A 240 -17.20 -7.77 -0.48
CA GLN A 240 -16.19 -7.46 0.54
C GLN A 240 -16.34 -6.06 1.17
N LEU A 241 -17.08 -5.16 0.52
CA LEU A 241 -17.41 -3.84 1.07
C LEU A 241 -18.64 -3.88 1.98
N GLY A 242 -19.47 -4.93 1.91
CA GLY A 242 -20.70 -5.04 2.69
C GLY A 242 -21.83 -4.09 2.27
N ILE A 243 -21.76 -3.45 1.10
CA ILE A 243 -22.75 -2.43 0.68
C ILE A 243 -23.95 -3.00 -0.10
N GLY A 244 -24.12 -4.33 -0.11
CA GLY A 244 -25.17 -5.01 -0.89
C GLY A 244 -24.84 -5.14 -2.38
N SER A 245 -25.84 -5.54 -3.18
CA SER A 245 -25.73 -5.61 -4.64
C SER A 245 -25.94 -4.22 -5.28
N PRO A 246 -25.25 -3.89 -6.39
CA PRO A 246 -25.39 -2.60 -7.08
C PRO A 246 -26.81 -2.24 -7.58
N SER A 247 -27.78 -3.14 -7.47
CA SER A 247 -29.15 -3.00 -7.99
C SER A 247 -30.24 -2.81 -6.93
N GLN A 248 -29.90 -2.46 -5.68
CA GLN A 248 -30.93 -2.27 -4.64
C GLN A 248 -30.95 -0.94 -3.85
N ASN A 249 -30.03 -0.01 -4.06
CA ASN A 249 -29.98 1.24 -3.26
C ASN A 249 -29.97 2.55 -4.06
N ASN A 250 -30.51 2.57 -5.28
CA ASN A 250 -30.78 3.82 -6.01
C ASN A 250 -32.24 4.29 -5.84
N ILE A 251 -32.78 4.26 -4.62
CA ILE A 251 -33.92 5.08 -4.22
C ILE A 251 -33.72 5.49 -2.74
N ASP A 252 -33.54 6.80 -2.54
CA ASP A 252 -33.75 7.61 -1.34
C ASP A 252 -32.83 7.52 -0.12
N HIS A 253 -31.88 8.46 -0.07
CA HIS A 253 -31.73 9.39 1.06
C HIS A 253 -31.55 10.83 0.55
N GLN A 254 -32.53 11.34 -0.20
CA GLN A 254 -32.81 12.77 -0.28
C GLN A 254 -33.91 13.09 0.74
N HIS A 255 -33.51 13.45 1.96
CA HIS A 255 -34.37 14.15 2.90
C HIS A 255 -33.83 15.58 3.06
N ASP A 256 -34.02 16.39 2.02
CA ASP A 256 -34.13 17.83 2.20
C ASP A 256 -35.61 18.16 2.27
N ASN A 257 -36.05 18.56 3.47
CA ASN A 257 -37.36 19.13 3.71
C ASN A 257 -37.45 20.47 2.98
N ASP A 258 -38.05 20.48 1.80
CA ASP A 258 -38.55 21.71 1.19
C ASP A 258 -40.09 21.68 1.15
N HIS A 259 -40.66 22.39 2.11
CA HIS A 259 -42.08 22.72 2.17
C HIS A 259 -42.19 24.23 2.33
N THR A 260 -42.50 24.92 1.23
CA THR A 260 -43.47 26.04 1.12
C THR A 260 -43.41 26.54 -0.33
N LYS A 261 -44.25 26.01 -1.23
CA LYS A 261 -45.50 26.62 -1.73
C LYS A 261 -45.37 28.08 -2.15
N ASP A 262 -45.40 28.24 -3.47
CA ASP A 262 -45.65 29.46 -4.23
C ASP A 262 -46.90 30.21 -3.76
N GLU A 263 -46.79 31.53 -3.63
CA GLU A 263 -47.85 32.48 -4.03
C GLU A 263 -47.20 33.74 -4.61
N ASP A 264 -47.52 34.03 -5.87
CA ASP A 264 -47.34 35.30 -6.54
C ASP A 264 -48.03 36.44 -5.76
N ASN A 265 -47.42 37.64 -5.72
CA ASN A 265 -48.10 38.90 -6.04
C ASN A 265 -47.15 40.10 -6.06
N ASN A 266 -47.43 40.98 -7.02
CA ASN A 266 -46.83 42.29 -7.28
C ASN A 266 -46.97 43.26 -6.10
N ASP A 267 -46.03 44.20 -5.95
CA ASP A 267 -46.26 45.64 -6.15
C ASP A 267 -45.09 46.52 -5.64
N GLU A 268 -44.66 47.40 -6.55
CA GLU A 268 -44.25 48.81 -6.45
C GLU A 268 -43.45 49.41 -5.26
N ASP A 269 -42.45 50.20 -5.69
CA ASP A 269 -41.98 51.49 -5.15
C ASP A 269 -41.48 51.62 -3.71
N SER A 270 -40.20 51.99 -3.55
CA SER A 270 -39.81 53.41 -3.42
C SER A 270 -38.32 53.59 -3.09
N GLN A 271 -37.78 54.67 -3.64
CA GLN A 271 -36.43 55.20 -3.50
C GLN A 271 -36.18 55.71 -2.06
N GLU A 272 -34.93 55.69 -1.61
CA GLU A 272 -34.28 56.90 -1.06
C GLU A 272 -32.76 56.76 -0.95
N GLU A 273 -32.11 57.91 -1.10
CA GLU A 273 -30.72 58.16 -1.44
C GLU A 273 -29.75 58.12 -0.26
N GLY A 274 -28.45 58.16 -0.57
CA GLY A 274 -27.40 58.45 0.40
C GLY A 274 -25.99 58.43 -0.20
N ASP A 275 -25.62 59.52 -0.86
CA ASP A 275 -24.25 59.83 -1.35
C ASP A 275 -23.18 59.73 -0.26
N GLY A 276 -21.94 59.40 -0.68
CA GLY A 276 -20.78 59.47 0.18
C GLY A 276 -19.47 59.08 -0.50
N ASP A 277 -19.05 59.83 -1.52
CA ASP A 277 -17.67 59.81 -2.02
C ASP A 277 -16.69 60.27 -0.94
N SER A 278 -15.66 59.47 -0.68
CA SER A 278 -14.38 59.99 -0.19
C SER A 278 -13.22 59.16 -0.71
N GLU A 279 -12.40 59.81 -1.52
CA GLU A 279 -11.08 59.39 -1.96
C GLU A 279 -10.17 59.17 -0.75
N ASN A 280 -9.34 58.12 -0.79
CA ASN A 280 -8.08 58.17 -0.04
C ASN A 280 -6.98 57.37 -0.72
N GLU A 281 -5.90 58.09 -0.99
CA GLU A 281 -4.69 57.63 -1.67
C GLU A 281 -3.84 56.68 -0.82
N SER A 282 -3.23 55.73 -1.54
CA SER A 282 -1.88 55.18 -1.35
C SER A 282 -1.36 54.86 0.06
N ASN A 283 -1.16 53.56 0.31
CA ASN A 283 0.07 53.12 0.96
C ASN A 283 0.49 51.74 0.42
N HIS A 284 1.43 51.74 -0.53
CA HIS A 284 2.09 50.53 -1.01
C HIS A 284 3.06 50.02 0.06
N GLN A 285 2.66 48.99 0.80
CA GLN A 285 3.61 48.03 1.38
C GLN A 285 3.60 46.77 0.51
N THR A 286 4.70 46.56 -0.21
CA THR A 286 4.99 45.35 -0.97
C THR A 286 5.11 44.17 -0.01
N ILE A 287 4.02 43.41 0.13
CA ILE A 287 4.01 42.08 0.73
C ILE A 287 4.74 41.16 -0.26
N PRO A 288 5.79 40.42 0.13
CA PRO A 288 6.39 39.44 -0.76
C PRO A 288 5.34 38.38 -1.11
N PRO A 289 5.31 37.86 -2.36
CA PRO A 289 4.30 36.88 -2.74
C PRO A 289 4.42 35.66 -1.83
N LYS A 290 3.39 35.41 -1.02
CA LYS A 290 3.19 34.08 -0.46
C LYS A 290 3.14 33.14 -1.66
N LYS A 291 4.04 32.14 -1.70
CA LYS A 291 3.82 30.97 -2.55
C LYS A 291 2.44 30.45 -2.19
N GLU A 292 1.47 30.70 -3.07
CA GLU A 292 0.17 30.04 -2.97
C GLU A 292 0.46 28.55 -2.97
N SER A 293 0.19 27.91 -1.84
CA SER A 293 0.11 26.45 -1.79
C SER A 293 -0.90 26.05 -2.86
N PRO A 294 -0.59 25.10 -3.76
CA PRO A 294 -1.54 24.62 -4.74
C PRO A 294 -2.86 24.31 -4.03
N SER A 295 -3.98 24.81 -4.54
CA SER A 295 -5.31 24.55 -3.99
C SER A 295 -5.43 23.04 -3.82
N LYS A 296 -5.51 22.57 -2.56
CA LYS A 296 -5.64 21.13 -2.28
C LYS A 296 -6.82 20.61 -3.10
N PRO A 297 -6.71 19.46 -3.77
CA PRO A 297 -7.86 18.85 -4.41
C PRO A 297 -8.97 18.67 -3.37
N VAL A 298 -10.21 18.99 -3.74
CA VAL A 298 -11.36 18.73 -2.87
C VAL A 298 -11.58 17.23 -2.87
N ASN A 299 -10.91 16.54 -1.96
CA ASN A 299 -11.00 15.11 -1.75
C ASN A 299 -12.33 14.74 -1.06
N SER A 300 -13.45 15.01 -1.71
CA SER A 300 -14.75 14.55 -1.23
C SER A 300 -14.83 13.01 -1.32
N LEU A 301 -15.65 12.40 -0.48
CA LEU A 301 -15.91 10.95 -0.55
C LEU A 301 -16.39 10.51 -1.94
N LYS A 302 -17.25 11.32 -2.59
CA LYS A 302 -17.75 11.05 -3.94
C LYS A 302 -16.63 11.08 -4.98
N THR A 303 -15.72 12.05 -4.90
CA THR A 303 -14.58 12.13 -5.83
C THR A 303 -13.56 11.04 -5.61
N LEU A 304 -13.48 10.47 -4.40
CA LEU A 304 -12.60 9.36 -4.07
C LEU A 304 -13.28 7.98 -4.20
N ASN A 305 -14.57 7.92 -4.56
CA ASN A 305 -15.36 6.70 -4.58
C ASN A 305 -15.36 5.92 -3.25
N PHE A 306 -15.39 6.63 -2.13
CA PHE A 306 -15.61 6.04 -0.81
C PHE A 306 -17.09 6.06 -0.44
N PHE A 307 -17.55 5.01 0.22
CA PHE A 307 -18.93 4.84 0.68
C PHE A 307 -18.97 4.65 2.19
N TYR A 308 -20.01 5.17 2.84
CA TYR A 308 -20.29 4.85 4.24
C TYR A 308 -20.91 3.46 4.36
N LEU A 309 -20.45 2.70 5.35
CA LEU A 309 -21.07 1.45 5.76
C LEU A 309 -21.64 1.59 7.17
N GLU A 310 -22.89 1.18 7.36
CA GLU A 310 -23.52 1.12 8.69
C GLU A 310 -23.70 -0.34 9.14
N LEU A 311 -23.44 -0.59 10.42
CA LEU A 311 -23.58 -1.92 11.05
C LEU A 311 -24.78 -1.96 11.99
N ASN A 312 -25.98 -1.67 11.49
CA ASN A 312 -27.23 -1.69 12.28
C ASN A 312 -27.13 -0.88 13.61
N GLY A 313 -26.42 0.26 13.57
CA GLY A 313 -26.19 1.11 14.74
C GLY A 313 -25.12 0.62 15.73
N ASP A 314 -24.47 -0.52 15.48
CA ASP A 314 -23.34 -0.96 16.30
C ASP A 314 -22.07 -0.15 15.98
N VAL A 315 -21.32 0.19 17.02
CA VAL A 315 -20.06 0.93 16.91
C VAL A 315 -18.90 -0.05 16.77
N VAL A 316 -18.12 0.07 15.69
CA VAL A 316 -16.95 -0.79 15.44
C VAL A 316 -15.80 -0.45 16.38
N GLU A 317 -15.19 -1.47 16.94
CA GLU A 317 -13.96 -1.40 17.73
C GLU A 317 -12.72 -1.66 16.86
N SER A 318 -12.74 -2.65 15.97
CA SER A 318 -11.65 -2.93 15.04
C SER A 318 -12.15 -3.58 13.75
N VAL A 319 -11.34 -3.50 12.70
CA VAL A 319 -11.63 -4.07 11.38
C VAL A 319 -10.42 -4.82 10.84
N VAL A 320 -10.65 -5.98 10.22
CA VAL A 320 -9.59 -6.75 9.57
C VAL A 320 -10.08 -7.21 8.20
N CYS A 321 -9.25 -7.03 7.18
CA CYS A 321 -9.51 -7.47 5.81
C CYS A 321 -8.68 -8.71 5.51
N GLY A 322 -9.31 -9.74 4.96
CA GLY A 322 -8.61 -10.80 4.23
C GLY A 322 -8.48 -10.45 2.76
N SER A 323 -8.21 -11.45 1.91
CA SER A 323 -8.02 -11.21 0.47
C SER A 323 -9.27 -10.60 -0.18
N PHE A 324 -10.44 -11.19 0.10
CA PHE A 324 -11.72 -10.87 -0.53
C PHE A 324 -12.89 -10.79 0.46
N PHE A 325 -12.59 -10.56 1.73
CA PHE A 325 -13.59 -10.43 2.80
C PHE A 325 -13.15 -9.42 3.86
N THR A 326 -14.11 -8.91 4.62
CA THR A 326 -13.90 -8.00 5.74
C THR A 326 -14.58 -8.56 6.99
N VAL A 327 -13.90 -8.49 8.12
CA VAL A 327 -14.41 -8.85 9.45
C VAL A 327 -14.42 -7.61 10.34
N PHE A 328 -15.55 -7.35 10.99
CA PHE A 328 -15.72 -6.24 11.93
C PHE A 328 -15.95 -6.78 13.34
N LEU A 329 -15.23 -6.22 14.31
CA LEU A 329 -15.47 -6.44 15.73
C LEU A 329 -16.08 -5.17 16.33
N THR A 330 -17.26 -5.26 16.92
CA THR A 330 -17.93 -4.10 17.56
C THR A 330 -17.49 -3.91 19.00
N LYS A 331 -17.72 -2.72 19.57
CA LYS A 331 -17.48 -2.42 21.00
C LYS A 331 -18.31 -3.29 21.94
N LEU A 332 -19.44 -3.82 21.46
CA LEU A 332 -20.27 -4.80 22.15
C LEU A 332 -19.82 -6.24 21.92
N ARG A 333 -18.63 -6.45 21.33
CA ARG A 333 -18.00 -7.75 21.05
C ARG A 333 -18.78 -8.64 20.10
N LYS A 334 -19.63 -8.04 19.27
CA LYS A 334 -20.30 -8.74 18.16
C LYS A 334 -19.36 -8.79 16.97
N VAL A 335 -19.41 -9.90 16.24
CA VAL A 335 -18.59 -10.11 15.05
C VAL A 335 -19.48 -10.09 13.81
N TYR A 336 -19.10 -9.29 12.82
CA TYR A 336 -19.74 -9.23 11.51
C TYR A 336 -18.72 -9.58 10.43
N ILE A 337 -19.19 -10.20 9.35
CA ILE A 337 -18.35 -10.56 8.20
C ILE A 337 -19.11 -10.32 6.89
N CYS A 338 -18.41 -9.82 5.88
CA CYS A 338 -18.89 -9.72 4.50
C CYS A 338 -17.77 -10.09 3.51
N GLY A 339 -18.12 -10.38 2.26
CA GLY A 339 -17.21 -10.84 1.22
C GLY A 339 -17.35 -12.33 0.89
N GLN A 340 -16.37 -12.84 0.15
CA GLN A 340 -16.30 -14.25 -0.21
C GLN A 340 -15.84 -15.07 0.98
N ILE A 341 -16.63 -16.09 1.36
CA ILE A 341 -16.29 -17.00 2.44
C ILE A 341 -16.36 -18.45 1.97
N GLY A 342 -15.22 -19.14 1.97
CA GLY A 342 -15.11 -20.44 1.33
C GLY A 342 -14.76 -20.34 -0.16
N PHE A 343 -14.46 -21.47 -0.78
CA PHE A 343 -14.00 -21.54 -2.17
C PHE A 343 -15.08 -21.37 -3.23
N GLU A 344 -16.34 -21.71 -2.92
CA GLU A 344 -17.41 -21.65 -3.91
C GLU A 344 -18.02 -20.24 -4.03
N ASP A 345 -18.28 -19.81 -5.27
CA ASP A 345 -18.98 -18.55 -5.59
C ASP A 345 -20.36 -18.43 -4.95
N SER A 346 -20.92 -19.55 -4.45
CA SER A 346 -22.20 -19.60 -3.74
C SER A 346 -22.16 -18.96 -2.34
N ASN A 347 -20.98 -18.69 -1.79
CA ASN A 347 -20.81 -18.22 -0.40
C ASN A 347 -20.33 -16.76 -0.32
N MET A 348 -21.02 -15.87 -1.02
CA MET A 348 -20.74 -14.44 -0.99
C MET A 348 -21.69 -13.71 -0.06
N LEU A 349 -21.15 -13.10 0.99
CA LEU A 349 -21.92 -12.24 1.89
C LEU A 349 -21.82 -10.79 1.43
N ARG A 350 -22.85 -10.31 0.72
CA ARG A 350 -22.88 -8.94 0.17
C ARG A 350 -23.18 -7.86 1.20
N GLU A 351 -23.72 -8.24 2.34
CA GLU A 351 -24.01 -7.36 3.48
C GLU A 351 -23.31 -7.90 4.73
N PRO A 352 -22.97 -7.05 5.73
CA PRO A 352 -22.32 -7.50 6.93
C PRO A 352 -23.24 -8.44 7.70
N THR A 353 -22.85 -9.70 7.76
CA THR A 353 -23.62 -10.76 8.42
C THR A 353 -23.03 -11.04 9.77
N ARG A 354 -23.89 -11.06 10.80
CA ARG A 354 -23.47 -11.31 12.17
C ARG A 354 -23.16 -12.79 12.39
N ILE A 355 -22.00 -13.10 12.96
CA ILE A 355 -21.61 -14.46 13.35
C ILE A 355 -22.25 -14.79 14.70
N THR A 356 -23.51 -15.25 14.64
CA THR A 356 -24.35 -15.49 15.84
C THR A 356 -23.85 -16.60 16.74
N PHE A 357 -22.90 -17.44 16.28
CA PHE A 357 -22.29 -18.46 17.12
C PHE A 357 -21.72 -17.90 18.43
N PHE A 358 -20.99 -16.78 18.36
CA PHE A 358 -20.38 -16.17 19.55
C PHE A 358 -21.45 -15.65 20.50
N ASP A 359 -22.50 -15.01 19.97
CA ASP A 359 -23.61 -14.48 20.77
C ASP A 359 -24.39 -15.60 21.48
N ASN A 360 -24.75 -16.64 20.73
CA ASN A 360 -25.56 -17.76 21.23
C ASN A 360 -24.83 -18.58 22.30
N ASN A 361 -23.50 -18.56 22.30
CA ASN A 361 -22.66 -19.24 23.28
C ASN A 361 -22.07 -18.29 24.33
N HIS A 362 -22.48 -17.01 24.34
CA HIS A 362 -21.97 -15.99 25.27
C HIS A 362 -20.45 -15.80 25.25
N LEU A 363 -19.83 -16.00 24.09
CA LEU A 363 -18.40 -15.84 23.86
C LEU A 363 -18.11 -14.41 23.42
N LEU A 364 -17.34 -13.66 24.21
CA LEU A 364 -16.99 -12.28 23.91
C LEU A 364 -15.65 -12.24 23.17
N VAL A 365 -15.68 -12.04 21.85
CA VAL A 365 -14.46 -11.94 21.04
C VAL A 365 -13.67 -10.69 21.41
N SER A 366 -12.40 -10.89 21.77
CA SER A 366 -11.48 -9.83 22.20
C SER A 366 -10.59 -9.35 21.06
N LYS A 367 -10.16 -10.26 20.18
CA LYS A 367 -9.27 -9.98 19.04
C LYS A 367 -9.57 -10.90 17.86
N ILE A 368 -9.23 -10.41 16.68
CA ILE A 368 -9.35 -11.14 15.41
C ILE A 368 -7.98 -11.07 14.73
N PHE A 369 -7.51 -12.21 14.25
CA PHE A 369 -6.32 -12.31 13.40
C PHE A 369 -6.78 -12.88 12.06
N CYS A 370 -6.37 -12.26 10.95
CA CYS A 370 -6.64 -12.78 9.62
C CYS A 370 -5.34 -12.98 8.87
N GLY A 371 -5.23 -14.13 8.20
CA GLY A 371 -4.35 -14.30 7.04
C GLY A 371 -5.11 -13.99 5.75
N SER A 372 -4.55 -14.41 4.61
CA SER A 372 -5.24 -14.27 3.31
C SER A 372 -6.60 -14.98 3.29
N ASN A 373 -6.67 -16.18 3.89
CA ASN A 373 -7.83 -17.08 3.88
C ASN A 373 -8.16 -17.69 5.24
N ASP A 374 -7.39 -17.43 6.30
CA ASP A 374 -7.68 -17.95 7.64
C ASP A 374 -8.11 -16.82 8.57
N ILE A 375 -9.08 -17.09 9.43
CA ILE A 375 -9.56 -16.16 10.45
C ILE A 375 -9.49 -16.85 11.81
N ILE A 376 -8.80 -16.23 12.77
CA ILE A 376 -8.70 -16.70 14.14
C ILE A 376 -9.34 -15.66 15.07
N PHE A 377 -10.22 -16.12 15.95
CA PHE A 377 -10.88 -15.33 16.98
C PHE A 377 -10.34 -15.75 18.34
N LEU A 378 -9.90 -14.77 19.11
CA LEU A 378 -9.56 -14.93 20.53
C LEU A 378 -10.68 -14.30 21.35
N THR A 379 -11.21 -15.02 22.33
CA THR A 379 -12.23 -14.51 23.25
C THR A 379 -11.62 -13.88 24.51
N ASN A 380 -12.43 -13.18 25.32
CA ASN A 380 -12.00 -12.58 26.59
C ASN A 380 -11.66 -13.63 27.66
N ASP A 381 -12.23 -14.83 27.54
CA ASP A 381 -11.94 -16.00 28.38
C ASP A 381 -10.88 -16.92 27.76
N ASN A 382 -10.04 -16.37 26.87
CA ASN A 382 -8.90 -17.03 26.22
C ASN A 382 -9.22 -18.21 25.29
N GLN A 383 -10.49 -18.48 25.00
CA GLN A 383 -10.84 -19.50 24.02
C GLN A 383 -10.45 -19.05 22.61
N VAL A 384 -9.98 -20.01 21.80
CA VAL A 384 -9.50 -19.76 20.44
C VAL A 384 -10.39 -20.49 19.45
N TYR A 385 -10.96 -19.75 18.51
CA TYR A 385 -11.81 -20.25 17.45
C TYR A 385 -11.25 -19.86 16.09
N GLY A 386 -11.55 -20.60 15.03
CA GLY A 386 -11.15 -20.17 13.70
C GLY A 386 -11.99 -20.73 12.55
N PHE A 387 -11.87 -20.06 11.42
CA PHE A 387 -12.35 -20.50 10.12
C PHE A 387 -11.16 -20.59 9.17
N SER A 388 -11.06 -21.69 8.44
CA SER A 388 -10.25 -21.70 7.22
C SER A 388 -11.18 -21.60 6.02
N MET A 389 -10.99 -20.57 5.21
CA MET A 389 -11.76 -20.35 3.99
C MET A 389 -11.39 -21.34 2.89
N LEU A 390 -10.40 -22.20 3.16
CA LEU A 390 -10.04 -23.33 2.32
C LEU A 390 -10.97 -24.54 2.53
N GLU A 391 -11.73 -24.57 3.63
CA GLU A 391 -12.68 -25.64 3.90
C GLU A 391 -13.99 -25.38 3.15
N PRO A 392 -14.61 -26.42 2.54
CA PRO A 392 -15.75 -26.29 1.63
C PRO A 392 -17.06 -25.84 2.29
N GLU A 393 -17.05 -25.44 3.56
CA GLU A 393 -18.25 -25.29 4.36
C GLU A 393 -18.45 -23.85 4.88
N THR A 394 -19.62 -23.30 4.56
CA THR A 394 -20.02 -21.87 4.59
C THR A 394 -19.90 -21.13 5.95
N VAL A 395 -20.03 -19.80 5.92
CA VAL A 395 -20.16 -18.86 7.07
C VAL A 395 -21.16 -19.25 8.16
N THR A 396 -22.15 -20.09 7.81
CA THR A 396 -23.18 -20.52 8.76
C THR A 396 -22.74 -21.64 9.69
N GLN A 397 -21.52 -22.15 9.53
CA GLN A 397 -20.97 -23.14 10.43
C GLN A 397 -20.38 -22.52 11.71
N LYS A 398 -20.43 -23.36 12.75
CA LYS A 398 -19.74 -23.12 14.02
C LYS A 398 -18.22 -23.05 13.75
N PRO A 399 -17.53 -21.96 14.13
CA PRO A 399 -16.07 -21.91 14.09
C PRO A 399 -15.45 -23.12 14.79
N THR A 400 -14.36 -23.62 14.24
CA THR A 400 -13.60 -24.72 14.83
C THR A 400 -12.96 -24.24 16.14
N HIS A 401 -13.12 -25.01 17.21
CA HIS A 401 -12.49 -24.70 18.50
C HIS A 401 -11.06 -25.24 18.51
N LEU A 402 -10.09 -24.35 18.63
CA LEU A 402 -8.66 -24.62 18.45
C LEU A 402 -8.00 -24.82 19.82
N THR A 403 -8.38 -25.89 20.50
CA THR A 403 -7.97 -26.22 21.88
C THR A 403 -6.46 -26.27 22.09
N HIS A 404 -5.70 -26.68 21.07
CA HIS A 404 -4.23 -26.71 21.13
C HIS A 404 -3.64 -25.29 21.21
N MET A 405 -4.19 -24.33 20.46
CA MET A 405 -3.80 -22.92 20.57
C MET A 405 -4.26 -22.29 21.86
N GLU A 406 -5.49 -22.59 22.31
CA GLU A 406 -6.00 -22.14 23.61
C GLU A 406 -5.06 -22.57 24.75
N CYS A 407 -4.76 -23.87 24.86
CA CYS A 407 -3.84 -24.41 25.87
C CYS A 407 -2.48 -23.69 25.84
N PHE A 408 -1.97 -23.40 24.64
CA PHE A 408 -0.68 -22.74 24.47
C PHE A 408 -0.71 -21.28 24.91
N LEU A 409 -1.74 -20.52 24.52
CA LEU A 409 -1.90 -19.11 24.89
C LEU A 409 -2.15 -18.94 26.38
N ASP A 410 -2.89 -19.85 27.01
CA ASP A 410 -3.08 -19.87 28.47
C ASP A 410 -1.76 -20.11 29.22
N GLN A 411 -0.90 -20.98 28.69
CA GLN A 411 0.42 -21.23 29.27
C GLN A 411 1.41 -20.09 29.01
N ASN A 412 1.17 -19.27 27.98
CA ASN A 412 2.07 -18.21 27.53
C ASN A 412 1.30 -16.88 27.34
N PRO A 413 0.76 -16.29 28.43
CA PRO A 413 -0.07 -15.09 28.34
C PRO A 413 0.72 -13.90 27.78
N GLY A 414 0.10 -13.10 26.90
CA GLY A 414 0.75 -11.96 26.25
C GLY A 414 1.53 -12.32 24.98
N THR A 415 1.41 -13.56 24.51
CA THR A 415 1.95 -13.99 23.20
C THR A 415 1.38 -13.14 22.06
N LYS A 416 2.26 -12.69 21.16
CA LYS A 416 1.87 -12.06 19.88
C LYS A 416 1.68 -13.15 18.82
N VAL A 417 0.66 -13.00 17.99
CA VAL A 417 0.28 -13.97 16.95
C VAL A 417 0.31 -13.28 15.59
N ALA A 418 0.85 -13.95 14.58
CA ALA A 418 0.78 -13.54 13.18
C ALA A 418 0.36 -14.75 12.32
N CYS A 419 -0.50 -14.52 11.32
CA CYS A 419 -1.08 -15.58 10.48
C CYS A 419 -0.76 -15.33 9.01
N GLY A 420 -0.25 -16.35 8.32
CA GLY A 420 -0.06 -16.37 6.87
C GLY A 420 -1.23 -17.08 6.16
N LEU A 421 -0.99 -17.60 4.95
CA LEU A 421 -2.01 -18.34 4.20
C LEU A 421 -2.33 -19.74 4.78
N GLY A 422 -1.35 -20.36 5.45
CA GLY A 422 -1.52 -21.69 6.03
C GLY A 422 -0.61 -21.96 7.22
N HIS A 423 0.05 -20.93 7.76
CA HIS A 423 0.93 -21.05 8.92
C HIS A 423 0.66 -19.92 9.93
N THR A 424 0.91 -20.19 11.21
CA THR A 424 0.77 -19.23 12.30
C THR A 424 2.06 -19.16 13.10
N LEU A 425 2.52 -17.96 13.39
CA LEU A 425 3.65 -17.68 14.26
C LEU A 425 3.18 -17.17 15.63
N PHE A 426 3.86 -17.61 16.67
CA PHE A 426 3.66 -17.18 18.05
C PHE A 426 4.97 -16.64 18.62
N LEU A 427 4.95 -15.41 19.14
CA LEU A 427 6.07 -14.83 19.88
C LEU A 427 5.66 -14.63 21.34
N THR A 428 6.24 -15.43 22.21
CA THR A 428 5.97 -15.38 23.65
C THR A 428 6.67 -14.17 24.31
N PRO A 429 6.24 -13.74 25.51
CA PRO A 429 6.88 -12.65 26.23
C PRO A 429 8.35 -12.89 26.60
N ASP A 430 8.78 -14.16 26.69
CA ASP A 430 10.18 -14.55 26.91
C ASP A 430 10.99 -14.66 25.61
N HIS A 431 10.48 -14.08 24.51
CA HIS A 431 11.12 -13.97 23.20
C HIS A 431 11.32 -15.28 22.45
N LYS A 432 10.60 -16.34 22.84
CA LYS A 432 10.61 -17.61 22.11
C LYS A 432 9.60 -17.60 20.98
N ILE A 433 9.94 -18.34 19.93
CA ILE A 433 9.14 -18.39 18.71
C ILE A 433 8.59 -19.79 18.55
N PHE A 434 7.29 -19.88 18.35
CA PHE A 434 6.61 -21.12 18.02
C PHE A 434 5.87 -20.95 16.70
N CYS A 435 5.60 -22.06 16.05
CA CYS A 435 4.88 -22.07 14.79
C CYS A 435 4.01 -23.32 14.64
N LEU A 436 3.00 -23.20 13.78
CA LEU A 436 1.99 -24.20 13.45
C LEU A 436 1.59 -24.04 11.98
N GLY A 437 1.34 -25.13 11.27
CA GLY A 437 0.82 -25.13 9.90
C GLY A 437 1.89 -25.35 8.83
N SER A 438 1.63 -24.87 7.61
CA SER A 438 2.43 -25.11 6.41
C SER A 438 3.92 -24.84 6.59
N ASN A 439 4.73 -25.73 6.02
CA ASN A 439 6.18 -25.61 5.94
C ASN A 439 6.72 -26.12 4.58
N GLY A 440 5.86 -26.25 3.57
CA GLY A 440 6.24 -26.72 2.24
C GLY A 440 7.29 -25.85 1.56
N GLU A 441 7.29 -24.55 1.85
CA GLU A 441 8.27 -23.56 1.38
C GLU A 441 9.27 -23.15 2.47
N GLY A 442 9.16 -23.73 3.67
CA GLY A 442 9.98 -23.41 4.82
C GLY A 442 9.44 -22.27 5.69
N GLU A 443 8.14 -21.98 5.60
CA GLU A 443 7.47 -20.87 6.30
C GLU A 443 7.64 -20.95 7.82
N CYS A 444 7.63 -22.17 8.38
CA CYS A 444 7.86 -22.39 9.80
C CYS A 444 9.35 -22.50 10.18
N SER A 445 10.29 -22.30 9.24
CA SER A 445 11.73 -22.50 9.42
C SER A 445 12.08 -23.83 10.11
N PHE A 446 11.54 -24.94 9.60
CA PHE A 446 11.99 -26.29 9.98
C PHE A 446 12.89 -26.91 8.92
N PRO A 447 14.01 -27.55 9.33
CA PRO A 447 15.05 -28.01 8.41
C PRO A 447 14.68 -29.30 7.67
N SER A 448 13.70 -30.05 8.18
CA SER A 448 13.11 -31.18 7.48
C SER A 448 12.11 -30.66 6.45
N LYS A 449 12.11 -31.24 5.24
CA LYS A 449 11.04 -31.06 4.25
C LYS A 449 9.74 -31.73 4.72
N ILE A 450 9.25 -31.32 5.89
CA ILE A 450 7.90 -31.61 6.33
C ILE A 450 6.99 -30.60 5.65
N GLU A 451 5.87 -31.07 5.14
CA GLU A 451 4.89 -30.22 4.45
C GLU A 451 4.14 -29.32 5.45
N SER A 452 3.98 -29.78 6.70
CA SER A 452 3.25 -29.08 7.76
C SER A 452 3.84 -29.39 9.14
N VAL A 453 3.66 -28.45 10.06
CA VAL A 453 3.92 -28.53 11.49
C VAL A 453 2.57 -28.64 12.20
N ASP A 454 2.15 -29.85 12.54
CA ASP A 454 0.77 -30.09 13.02
C ASP A 454 0.56 -29.83 14.52
N VAL A 455 1.64 -29.51 15.24
CA VAL A 455 1.61 -29.17 16.67
C VAL A 455 2.45 -27.93 16.88
N ILE A 456 1.98 -27.02 17.75
CA ILE A 456 2.70 -25.79 18.10
C ILE A 456 4.10 -26.15 18.61
N THR A 457 5.11 -25.86 17.80
CA THR A 457 6.48 -26.33 18.05
C THR A 457 7.43 -25.14 18.18
N HIS A 458 8.31 -25.20 19.18
CA HIS A 458 9.34 -24.20 19.40
C HIS A 458 10.38 -24.23 18.28
N ASN A 459 10.60 -23.09 17.63
CA ASN A 459 11.59 -22.96 16.57
C ASN A 459 12.97 -22.57 17.15
N THR A 460 13.79 -23.57 17.42
CA THR A 460 15.16 -23.38 17.90
C THR A 460 16.14 -22.94 16.81
N LEU A 461 15.77 -23.01 15.53
CA LEU A 461 16.64 -22.56 14.44
C LEU A 461 16.75 -21.05 14.40
N ILE A 462 15.68 -20.34 14.76
CA ILE A 462 15.74 -18.87 14.85
C ILE A 462 16.70 -18.45 15.96
N ASP A 463 16.69 -19.14 17.11
CA ASP A 463 17.63 -18.88 18.20
C ASP A 463 19.10 -19.04 17.76
N SER A 464 19.36 -19.95 16.82
CA SER A 464 20.72 -20.24 16.35
C SER A 464 21.36 -19.13 15.51
N VAL A 465 20.55 -18.21 14.96
CA VAL A 465 21.02 -17.10 14.12
C VAL A 465 21.05 -15.76 14.83
N LEU A 466 20.60 -15.71 16.09
CA LEU A 466 20.64 -14.52 16.93
C LEU A 466 22.06 -14.27 17.47
N GLU A 467 22.48 -13.01 17.47
CA GLU A 467 23.69 -12.57 18.13
C GLU A 467 23.53 -12.52 19.66
N LYS A 468 24.65 -12.33 20.38
CA LYS A 468 24.61 -12.22 21.85
C LYS A 468 23.76 -11.02 22.28
N ASN A 469 22.78 -11.26 23.14
CA ASN A 469 21.76 -10.28 23.60
C ASN A 469 20.79 -9.79 22.51
N GLU A 470 20.78 -10.44 21.35
CA GLU A 470 19.77 -10.23 20.33
C GLU A 470 18.57 -11.13 20.63
N PHE A 471 17.36 -10.58 20.52
CA PHE A 471 16.12 -11.31 20.70
C PHE A 471 15.02 -10.74 19.80
N VAL A 472 14.06 -11.58 19.44
CA VAL A 472 12.95 -11.19 18.56
C VAL A 472 11.91 -10.38 19.33
N THR A 473 11.48 -9.27 18.72
CA THR A 473 10.52 -8.30 19.28
C THR A 473 9.18 -8.30 18.55
N SER A 474 9.16 -8.73 17.29
CA SER A 474 7.94 -8.87 16.48
C SER A 474 8.06 -9.98 15.45
N VAL A 475 6.89 -10.52 15.09
CA VAL A 475 6.69 -11.53 14.05
C VAL A 475 5.67 -11.00 13.05
N ALA A 476 5.86 -11.35 11.77
CA ALA A 476 4.93 -11.04 10.69
C ALA A 476 4.92 -12.19 9.69
N CYS A 477 3.75 -12.48 9.12
CA CYS A 477 3.54 -13.49 8.11
C CYS A 477 3.10 -12.82 6.80
N GLY A 478 3.74 -13.17 5.69
CA GLY A 478 3.15 -12.98 4.36
C GLY A 478 2.34 -14.22 3.96
N SER A 479 2.03 -14.35 2.66
CA SER A 479 1.29 -15.53 2.15
C SER A 479 2.00 -16.85 2.50
N ALA A 480 3.25 -17.00 2.04
CA ALA A 480 4.09 -18.19 2.28
C ALA A 480 5.47 -17.79 2.83
N MET A 481 5.55 -16.74 3.65
CA MET A 481 6.82 -16.29 4.25
C MET A 481 6.64 -15.83 5.69
N SER A 482 7.71 -15.93 6.45
CA SER A 482 7.78 -15.53 7.85
C SER A 482 8.96 -14.58 8.07
N ILE A 483 8.69 -13.50 8.81
CA ILE A 483 9.66 -12.43 9.06
C ILE A 483 9.68 -12.11 10.55
N PHE A 484 10.89 -12.05 11.11
CA PHE A 484 11.15 -11.79 12.52
C PHE A 484 12.01 -10.53 12.63
N THR A 485 11.59 -9.58 13.47
CA THR A 485 12.37 -8.37 13.75
C THR A 485 12.99 -8.47 15.12
N THR A 486 14.27 -8.13 15.27
CA THR A 486 14.99 -8.18 16.53
C THR A 486 15.08 -6.83 17.23
N ASN A 487 15.37 -6.84 18.53
CA ASN A 487 15.71 -5.66 19.32
C ASN A 487 16.93 -4.88 18.79
N MET A 488 17.74 -5.47 17.93
CA MET A 488 18.89 -4.82 17.26
C MET A 488 18.53 -4.32 15.86
N GLY A 489 17.24 -4.31 15.50
CA GLY A 489 16.73 -3.91 14.19
C GLY A 489 17.08 -4.91 13.08
N SER A 490 17.38 -6.17 13.40
CA SER A 490 17.70 -7.19 12.39
C SER A 490 16.44 -7.84 11.88
N LEU A 491 16.46 -8.20 10.60
CA LEU A 491 15.44 -9.03 10.00
C LEU A 491 15.98 -10.45 9.83
N ILE A 492 15.20 -11.40 10.31
CA ILE A 492 15.40 -12.83 10.05
C ILE A 492 14.20 -13.29 9.24
N VAL A 493 14.43 -14.09 8.21
CA VAL A 493 13.41 -14.48 7.24
C VAL A 493 13.49 -15.97 6.91
N CYS A 494 12.34 -16.55 6.57
CA CYS A 494 12.20 -17.91 6.04
C CYS A 494 10.91 -18.05 5.20
N GLY A 495 10.78 -19.15 4.46
CA GLY A 495 9.67 -19.40 3.54
C GLY A 495 10.00 -19.14 2.07
N ASP A 496 8.98 -18.86 1.27
CA ASP A 496 9.07 -18.60 -0.16
C ASP A 496 9.84 -17.30 -0.46
N ASN A 497 10.75 -17.39 -1.42
CA ASN A 497 11.59 -16.34 -1.98
C ASN A 497 11.63 -16.41 -3.52
N SER A 498 10.71 -17.15 -4.14
CA SER A 498 10.62 -17.29 -5.60
C SER A 498 10.48 -15.93 -6.30
N GLU A 499 9.84 -14.98 -5.62
CA GLU A 499 9.58 -13.61 -6.06
C GLU A 499 10.48 -12.59 -5.34
N GLY A 500 11.53 -13.01 -4.62
CA GLY A 500 12.45 -12.11 -3.92
C GLY A 500 11.89 -11.42 -2.67
N GLN A 501 10.72 -11.85 -2.19
CA GLN A 501 9.99 -11.24 -1.07
C GLN A 501 10.73 -11.30 0.28
N LEU A 502 11.76 -12.15 0.41
CA LEU A 502 12.59 -12.22 1.61
C LEU A 502 13.78 -11.24 1.60
N GLY A 503 14.13 -10.70 0.43
CA GLY A 503 15.21 -9.71 0.30
C GLY A 503 16.63 -10.27 0.55
N ILE A 504 16.85 -11.56 0.34
CA ILE A 504 18.14 -12.24 0.59
C ILE A 504 18.94 -12.56 -0.68
N GLY A 505 18.51 -12.05 -1.83
CA GLY A 505 19.04 -12.41 -3.14
C GLY A 505 18.17 -13.42 -3.89
N PRO A 506 18.53 -13.76 -5.14
CA PRO A 506 17.68 -14.55 -6.05
C PRO A 506 17.62 -16.04 -5.71
N GLN A 507 18.43 -16.52 -4.75
CA GLN A 507 18.47 -17.90 -4.34
C GLN A 507 18.74 -18.02 -2.83
N PRO A 508 18.25 -19.08 -2.17
CA PRO A 508 17.35 -20.09 -2.74
C PRO A 508 15.93 -19.54 -2.97
N LYS A 509 15.12 -20.23 -3.78
CA LYS A 509 13.69 -19.89 -3.96
C LYS A 509 12.82 -20.21 -2.74
N SER A 510 13.25 -21.12 -1.88
CA SER A 510 12.56 -21.46 -0.63
C SER A 510 13.60 -21.60 0.48
N VAL A 511 13.31 -21.04 1.65
CA VAL A 511 14.26 -20.89 2.77
C VAL A 511 13.72 -21.63 3.99
N PHE A 512 14.17 -22.86 4.17
CA PHE A 512 13.78 -23.74 5.29
C PHE A 512 14.51 -23.45 6.60
N THR A 513 15.57 -22.63 6.55
CA THR A 513 16.37 -22.26 7.72
C THR A 513 16.34 -20.75 7.88
N ALA A 514 15.99 -20.28 9.07
CA ALA A 514 16.08 -18.89 9.50
C ALA A 514 17.34 -18.21 8.94
N THR A 515 17.16 -17.18 8.14
CA THR A 515 18.25 -16.47 7.45
C THR A 515 18.23 -15.01 7.84
N LYS A 516 19.35 -14.49 8.35
CA LYS A 516 19.51 -13.06 8.65
C LYS A 516 19.72 -12.28 7.35
N VAL A 517 18.91 -11.27 7.09
CA VAL A 517 18.99 -10.44 5.88
C VAL A 517 20.30 -9.64 5.90
N ARG A 518 21.13 -9.81 4.86
CA ARG A 518 22.46 -9.20 4.75
C ARG A 518 22.43 -7.95 3.86
N ASP A 519 21.78 -6.89 4.31
CA ASP A 519 22.05 -5.54 3.82
C ASP A 519 21.45 -4.54 4.82
N ARG A 520 22.23 -3.53 5.20
CA ARG A 520 21.78 -2.43 6.04
C ARG A 520 22.40 -1.16 5.48
N THR A 521 21.64 -0.44 4.70
CA THR A 521 21.99 0.91 4.22
C THR A 521 22.02 1.97 5.33
N THR A 522 22.05 1.59 6.63
CA THR A 522 22.62 2.43 7.71
C THR A 522 22.94 1.62 8.99
N PRO A 523 23.98 2.01 9.79
CA PRO A 523 24.50 1.20 10.90
C PRO A 523 23.96 1.58 12.31
N SER A 524 23.81 0.56 13.15
CA SER A 524 24.13 0.51 14.60
C SER A 524 23.17 0.99 15.70
N LEU A 525 21.97 1.50 15.40
CA LEU A 525 20.97 1.78 16.46
C LEU A 525 19.70 0.91 16.29
N PRO A 526 19.00 0.57 17.39
CA PRO A 526 17.72 -0.12 17.32
C PRO A 526 16.69 0.85 16.73
N HIS A 527 16.51 0.79 15.42
CA HIS A 527 15.40 1.51 14.80
C HIS A 527 14.10 0.79 15.13
N HIS A 528 13.06 1.56 15.42
CA HIS A 528 11.70 1.04 15.44
C HIS A 528 11.32 0.65 14.01
N ILE A 529 11.44 -0.63 13.68
CA ILE A 529 11.12 -1.17 12.36
C ILE A 529 9.75 -1.81 12.42
N LYS A 530 8.85 -1.36 11.55
CA LYS A 530 7.63 -2.09 11.19
C LYS A 530 7.89 -2.89 9.93
N VAL A 531 7.46 -4.14 9.93
CA VAL A 531 7.49 -5.01 8.74
C VAL A 531 6.06 -5.16 8.26
N ILE A 532 5.84 -4.89 6.98
CA ILE A 532 4.55 -4.99 6.32
C ILE A 532 4.69 -6.00 5.17
N PRO A 533 4.41 -7.28 5.44
CA PRO A 533 4.42 -8.30 4.40
C PRO A 533 3.19 -8.16 3.50
N GLY A 534 3.41 -8.22 2.19
CA GLY A 534 2.37 -8.40 1.18
C GLY A 534 2.30 -9.86 0.72
N TYR A 535 1.68 -10.08 -0.44
CA TYR A 535 1.52 -11.41 -1.02
C TYR A 535 2.83 -11.96 -1.61
N HIS A 536 3.53 -11.14 -2.42
CA HIS A 536 4.83 -11.46 -3.06
C HIS A 536 5.89 -10.38 -2.82
N ASN A 537 5.72 -9.56 -1.79
CA ASN A 537 6.65 -8.50 -1.44
C ASN A 537 6.66 -8.20 0.05
N THR A 538 7.71 -7.52 0.49
CA THR A 538 7.87 -7.07 1.86
C THR A 538 8.28 -5.62 1.87
N PHE A 539 7.57 -4.81 2.65
CA PHE A 539 7.95 -3.46 2.99
C PHE A 539 8.49 -3.41 4.42
N THR A 540 9.48 -2.56 4.64
CA THR A 540 10.02 -2.25 5.96
C THR A 540 9.95 -0.75 6.15
N LEU A 541 9.36 -0.31 7.26
CA LEU A 541 9.24 1.08 7.65
C LEU A 541 10.11 1.32 8.88
N HIS A 542 11.17 2.08 8.70
CA HIS A 542 12.07 2.53 9.75
C HIS A 542 11.56 3.87 10.26
N LEU A 543 11.06 3.88 11.48
CA LEU A 543 10.51 5.07 12.12
C LEU A 543 11.63 5.93 12.73
N PRO A 544 11.44 7.26 12.83
CA PRO A 544 12.42 8.16 13.43
C PRO A 544 12.62 7.86 14.93
N ASP A 545 13.86 8.00 15.41
CA ASP A 545 14.26 7.67 16.79
C ASP A 545 13.62 8.60 17.87
N THR A 546 12.89 9.65 17.47
CA THR A 546 12.28 10.62 18.40
C THR A 546 10.91 10.20 18.93
N MET A 547 10.56 8.92 18.83
CA MET A 547 9.33 8.37 19.41
C MET A 547 9.42 8.12 20.92
#